data_AF-A0A1F8PWG0-F1
#
_entry.id   AF-A0A1F8PWG0-F1
#
_cell.length_a   1.000
_cell.length_b   1.000
_cell.length_c   1.000
_cell.angle_alpha   90.00
_cell.angle_beta   90.00
_cell.angle_gamma   90.00
#
_symmetry.space_group_name_H-M   'P 1'
#
loop_
_entity.id
_entity.type
_entity.pdbx_description
1 polymer ?
#
loop_
_entity_poly.entity_id
_entity_poly.type
_entity_poly.pdbx_seq_one_letter_code
_entity_poly.pdbx_strand_id
1 'polypeptide(L)' 'MDDKKKMAYQQGLVVFILLAVLTIGEFFIGSVASLWWMPLLGIALLKAFLIVRDYMHIGRLFSADEEEVLP' A
#
# COMPACT_ATOMS: atom_id res chain seq x y z
N MET A 1 -10.95 -22.03 7.06
CA MET A 1 -9.55 -21.95 6.56
C MET A 1 -9.44 -20.99 5.37
N ASP A 2 -10.53 -20.75 4.63
CA ASP A 2 -10.58 -19.85 3.47
C ASP A 2 -10.82 -18.36 3.78
N ASP A 3 -11.64 -18.03 4.79
CA ASP A 3 -12.04 -16.64 5.03
C ASP A 3 -10.88 -15.73 5.47
N LYS A 4 -9.96 -16.25 6.29
CA LYS A 4 -8.78 -15.50 6.75
C LYS A 4 -7.83 -15.16 5.58
N LYS A 5 -7.58 -16.11 4.68
CA LYS A 5 -6.76 -15.89 3.47
C LYS A 5 -7.43 -14.89 2.51
N LYS A 6 -8.76 -14.96 2.42
CA LYS A 6 -9.56 -14.04 1.59
C LYS A 6 -9.52 -12.61 2.12
N MET A 7 -9.62 -12.42 3.44
CA MET A 7 -9.52 -11.10 4.08
C MET A 7 -8.13 -10.48 3.92
N ALA A 8 -7.09 -11.27 4.09
CA ALA A 8 -5.70 -10.89 3.82
C ALA A 8 -5.49 -10.41 2.37
N TYR A 9 -6.00 -11.16 1.40
CA TYR A 9 -5.92 -10.81 -0.01
C TYR A 9 -6.72 -9.55 -0.34
N GLN A 10 -7.90 -9.38 0.27
CA GLN A 10 -8.72 -8.18 0.13
C GLN A 10 -8.02 -6.94 0.67
N GLN A 11 -7.32 -7.02 1.82
CA GLN A 11 -6.56 -5.90 2.35
C GLN A 11 -5.42 -5.48 1.42
N GLY A 12 -4.63 -6.44 0.93
CA GLY A 12 -3.57 -6.16 -0.06
C GLY A 12 -4.14 -5.54 -1.35
N LEU A 13 -5.29 -6.04 -1.82
CA LEU A 13 -5.97 -5.54 -3.01
C LEU A 13 -6.48 -4.10 -2.83
N VAL A 14 -7.05 -3.78 -1.66
CA VAL A 14 -7.52 -2.42 -1.35
C VAL A 14 -6.36 -1.43 -1.33
N VAL A 15 -5.24 -1.79 -0.71
CA VAL A 15 -4.03 -0.94 -0.65
C VAL A 15 -3.42 -0.78 -2.05
N PHE A 16 -3.40 -1.86 -2.84
CA PHE A 16 -2.94 -1.82 -4.23
C PHE A 16 -3.79 -0.88 -5.10
N ILE A 17 -5.12 -0.95 -4.98
CA ILE A 17 -6.04 -0.03 -5.68
C ILE A 17 -5.82 1.41 -5.22
N LEU A 18 -5.66 1.64 -3.92
CA LEU A 18 -5.40 2.97 -3.37
C LEU A 18 -4.11 3.58 -3.92
N LEU A 19 -3.02 2.79 -3.94
CA LEU A 19 -1.73 3.17 -4.52
C LEU A 19 -1.83 3.41 -6.04
N ALA A 20 -2.60 2.60 -6.75
CA ALA A 20 -2.82 2.75 -8.19
C ALA A 20 -3.55 4.07 -8.50
N VAL A 21 -4.62 4.39 -7.77
CA VAL A 21 -5.34 5.65 -7.91
C VAL A 21 -4.44 6.84 -7.57
N LEU A 22 -3.66 6.75 -6.49
CA LEU A 22 -2.71 7.80 -6.12
C LEU A 22 -1.66 8.05 -7.23
N THR A 23 -1.19 6.98 -7.87
CA THR A 23 -0.22 7.05 -8.96
C THR A 23 -0.82 7.66 -10.23
N ILE A 24 -2.08 7.36 -10.55
CA ILE A 24 -2.79 7.99 -11.67
C ILE A 24 -2.98 9.48 -11.40
N GLY A 25 -3.40 9.85 -10.19
CA GLY A 25 -3.54 11.25 -9.77
C GLY A 25 -2.22 12.01 -9.87
N GLU A 26 -1.12 11.42 -9.42
CA GLU A 26 0.23 11.97 -9.56
C GLU A 26 0.63 12.17 -11.01
N PHE A 27 0.40 11.18 -11.87
CA PHE A 27 0.74 11.25 -13.28
C PHE A 27 -0.03 12.38 -13.99
N PHE A 28 -1.30 12.57 -13.67
CA PHE A 28 -2.09 13.69 -14.19
C PHE A 28 -1.61 15.05 -13.67
N ILE A 29 -1.25 15.15 -12.39
CA ILE A 29 -0.72 16.40 -11.81
C ILE A 29 0.65 16.71 -12.41
N GLY A 30 1.51 15.71 -12.54
CA GLY A 30 2.84 15.84 -13.15
C GLY A 30 2.80 16.16 -14.64
N SER A 31 1.79 15.67 -15.38
CA SER A 31 1.64 15.97 -16.81
C SER A 31 1.19 17.41 -17.07
N VAL A 32 0.40 18.00 -16.15
CA VAL A 32 -0.08 19.38 -16.29
C VAL A 32 0.88 20.39 -15.65
N ALA A 33 1.57 20.03 -14.56
CA ALA A 33 2.41 20.93 -13.76
C ALA A 33 3.84 20.39 -13.56
N SER A 34 4.48 19.95 -14.64
CA SER A 34 5.81 19.33 -14.65
C SER A 34 6.94 20.13 -13.97
N LEU A 35 6.77 21.46 -13.79
CA LEU A 35 7.79 22.32 -13.20
C LEU A 35 7.71 22.41 -11.65
N TRP A 36 6.61 21.95 -11.04
CA TRP A 36 6.40 22.06 -9.61
C TRP A 36 6.90 20.79 -8.92
N TRP A 37 8.20 20.76 -8.62
CA TRP A 37 8.85 19.64 -7.93
C TRP A 37 8.25 19.34 -6.54
N MET A 38 7.66 20.36 -5.90
CA MET A 38 7.14 20.33 -4.54
C MET A 38 5.89 19.43 -4.37
N PRO A 39 4.83 19.52 -5.19
CA PRO A 39 3.70 18.59 -5.14
C PRO A 39 4.06 17.15 -5.49
N LEU A 40 5.00 16.91 -6.41
CA LEU A 40 5.49 15.56 -6.73
C LEU A 40 6.16 14.91 -5.50
N LEU A 41 6.97 15.67 -4.76
CA LEU A 41 7.58 15.22 -3.51
C LEU A 41 6.54 14.90 -2.43
N GLY A 42 5.47 15.71 -2.34
CA GLY A 42 4.37 15.47 -1.44
C GLY A 42 3.62 14.16 -1.73
N ILE A 43 3.36 13.87 -3.00
CA ILE A 43 2.67 12.64 -3.42
C ILE A 43 3.57 11.42 -3.19
N ALA A 44 4.86 11.52 -3.51
CA ALA A 44 5.83 10.47 -3.21
C ALA A 44 5.92 10.15 -1.71
N LEU A 45 5.89 11.16 -0.83
CA LEU A 45 5.86 10.97 0.63
C LEU A 45 4.55 10.31 1.11
N LEU A 46 3.41 10.71 0.56
CA LEU A 46 2.11 10.10 0.87
C LEU A 46 2.08 8.62 0.47
N LYS A 47 2.65 8.30 -0.69
CA LYS A 47 2.78 6.93 -1.20
C LYS A 47 3.71 6.09 -0.33
N ALA A 48 4.86 6.63 0.07
CA ALA A 48 5.80 5.98 0.98
C ALA A 48 5.16 5.71 2.36
N PHE A 49 4.40 6.67 2.90
CA PHE A 49 3.67 6.51 4.15
C PHE A 49 2.61 5.39 4.07
N LEU A 50 1.84 5.33 2.99
CA LEU A 50 0.86 4.26 2.75
C LEU A 50 1.52 2.89 2.66
N ILE A 51 2.66 2.77 1.96
CA ILE A 51 3.41 1.51 1.88
C ILE A 51 3.95 1.09 3.26
N VAL A 52 4.57 2.00 4.02
CA VAL A 52 5.13 1.66 5.34
C VAL A 52 4.03 1.30 6.35
N ARG A 53 2.91 2.02 6.33
CA ARG A 53 1.78 1.71 7.22
C ARG A 53 1.07 0.43 6.81
N ASP A 54 0.69 0.30 5.54
CA ASP A 54 -0.24 -0.74 5.11
C ASP A 54 0.45 -1.99 4.56
N TYR A 55 1.69 -1.94 4.04
CA TYR A 55 2.43 -3.16 3.67
C TYR A 55 3.29 -3.70 4.82
N MET A 56 3.91 -2.80 5.59
CA MET A 56 4.90 -3.18 6.61
C MET A 56 4.27 -3.59 7.96
N HIS A 57 3.13 -3.01 8.35
CA HIS A 57 2.45 -3.41 9.59
C HIS A 57 1.39 -4.51 9.38
N ILE A 58 0.82 -4.64 8.18
CA ILE A 58 -0.03 -5.78 7.82
C ILE A 58 0.79 -7.07 7.76
N GLY A 59 2.06 -7.02 7.32
CA GLY A 59 2.99 -8.16 7.36
C GLY A 59 3.12 -8.81 8.74
N ARG A 60 2.99 -8.04 9.83
CA ARG A 60 3.07 -8.57 11.20
C ARG A 60 1.83 -9.39 11.61
N LEU A 61 0.68 -9.19 10.96
CA LEU A 61 -0.48 -10.06 11.11
C LEU A 61 -0.31 -11.40 10.36
N PHE A 62 0.62 -11.47 9.40
CA PHE A 62 0.97 -12.70 8.68
C PHE A 62 2.02 -13.56 9.40
N SER A 63 2.93 -12.96 10.18
CA SER A 63 3.91 -13.72 10.98
C SER A 63 3.33 -14.41 12.20
N ALA A 64 2.14 -14.01 12.65
CA ALA A 64 1.48 -14.64 13.82
C ALA A 64 0.98 -16.06 13.54
N ASP A 65 0.88 -16.48 12.27
CA ASP A 65 0.40 -17.81 11.87
C ASP A 65 1.55 -18.81 11.59
N GLU A 66 2.82 -18.43 11.72
CA GLU A 66 3.98 -19.33 11.48
C GLU A 66 4.50 -20.01 12.76
N GLU A 67 3.94 -19.68 13.92
CA GLU A 67 4.40 -20.16 15.24
C GLU A 67 3.49 -21.21 15.90
N GLU A 68 2.40 -21.64 15.22
CA GLU A 68 1.52 -22.74 15.68
C GLU A 68 1.74 -24.02 14.86
N VAL A 69 3.00 -24.31 14.53
CA VAL A 69 3.45 -25.64 14.12
C VAL A 69 4.58 -26.06 15.06
N LEU A 70 4.23 -26.31 16.33
CA LEU A 70 5.04 -27.14 17.22
C LEU A 70 4.77 -28.64 16.89
N PRO A 71 5.79 -29.50 17.08
CA PRO A 71 6.11 -30.70 16.29
C PRO A 71 5.13 -31.86 16.37
#